data_AF-A0A2E2QVS6-F1
#
_entry.id   AF-A0A2E2QVS6-F1
#
_cell.length_a   1.000
_cell.length_b   1.000
_cell.length_c   1.000
_cell.angle_alpha   90.00
_cell.angle_beta   90.00
_cell.angle_gamma   90.00
#
_symmetry.space_group_name_H-M   'P 1'
#
loop_
_entity.id
_entity.type
_entity.pdbx_description
1 polymer ?
#
loop_
_entity_poly.entity_id
_entity_poly.type
_entity_poly.pdbx_seq_one_letter_code
_entity_poly.pdbx_strand_id
1 'polypeptide(L)'
;MKKVIMTIAALAFVINTESIARDQIKIVGSSTVYPFATVVAERFGKTSGFKTPVIESTGSGGGLKLFCNGLGTQHPDITNASRRIKMKEVKNCDKNGVSDITEIKVGFDGIAIANSKSGPTFDLTLKDVYLALAKDVPSDKEGKEVKPNPYKMWNEVNPKLPAKPIVVIGPPPTSGTRDAFNELAIEKGCKQFSGRKALKKEDKKLYKSQCRAIREDGPYVEAGENDNLIIEKLVADPGALGVFGYSFLDQNKDKVKAANVDGVSPEFEAISSGKYPVSRSLFFYVKNAHAAVIPGIKQYVREFTSSKAIGSDGYLISKGLIPLPQSEREKFEKDGKILAKFDEKILKK
;
A
#
# COMPACT_ATOMS: atom_id res chain seq x y z
N MET A 1 74.09 5.73 44.61
CA MET A 1 72.87 5.26 43.92
C MET A 1 71.83 6.38 43.93
N LYS A 2 71.67 7.12 42.83
CA LYS A 2 70.61 8.14 42.67
C LYS A 2 69.56 7.56 41.71
N LYS A 3 68.34 7.33 42.20
CA LYS A 3 67.21 6.89 41.37
C LYS A 3 66.57 8.12 40.72
N VAL A 4 66.58 8.16 39.39
CA VAL A 4 65.81 9.10 38.57
C VAL A 4 64.43 8.47 38.35
N ILE A 5 63.37 9.14 38.78
CA ILE A 5 61.98 8.77 38.50
C ILE A 5 61.54 9.59 37.29
N MET A 6 61.33 8.93 36.16
CA MET A 6 60.70 9.51 34.97
C MET A 6 59.19 9.26 35.05
N THR A 7 58.41 10.34 35.15
CA THR A 7 56.96 10.29 35.09
C THR A 7 56.53 10.43 33.63
N ILE A 8 56.00 9.36 33.03
CA ILE A 8 55.39 9.39 31.68
C ILE A 8 53.92 9.79 31.85
N ALA A 9 53.56 10.98 31.37
CA ALA A 9 52.16 11.40 31.23
C ALA A 9 51.59 10.82 29.94
N ALA A 10 50.68 9.85 30.04
CA ALA A 10 49.95 9.32 28.89
C ALA A 10 48.80 10.29 28.52
N LEU A 11 48.94 11.01 27.40
CA LEU A 11 47.82 11.71 26.78
C LEU A 11 46.90 10.68 26.10
N ALA A 12 45.70 10.48 26.64
CA ALA A 12 44.64 9.75 25.97
C ALA A 12 44.04 10.63 24.86
N PHE A 13 44.37 10.34 23.61
CA PHE A 13 43.65 10.90 22.45
C PHE A 13 42.25 10.26 22.38
N VAL A 14 41.24 11.01 22.78
CA VAL A 14 39.83 10.64 22.53
C VAL A 14 39.54 10.96 21.06
N ILE A 15 39.55 9.93 20.22
CA ILE A 15 39.14 10.04 18.83
C ILE A 15 37.61 10.10 18.83
N ASN A 16 37.04 11.30 18.79
CA ASN A 16 35.61 11.47 18.51
C ASN A 16 35.37 11.06 17.06
N THR A 17 34.90 9.83 16.84
CA THR A 17 34.34 9.45 15.54
C THR A 17 33.01 10.18 15.41
N GLU A 18 33.02 11.35 14.77
CA GLU A 18 31.81 11.97 14.29
C GLU A 18 31.13 10.99 13.32
N SER A 19 29.99 10.45 13.73
CA SER A 19 29.13 9.68 12.84
C SER A 19 28.66 10.62 11.73
N ILE A 20 29.33 10.58 10.57
CA ILE A 20 28.89 11.33 9.38
C ILE A 20 27.47 10.88 9.05
N ALA A 21 26.53 11.80 9.24
CA ALA A 21 25.16 11.63 8.78
C ALA A 21 25.19 11.39 7.27
N ARG A 22 24.52 10.33 6.79
CA ARG A 22 24.40 10.10 5.35
C ARG A 22 23.65 11.25 4.69
N ASP A 23 24.02 11.60 3.46
CA ASP A 23 23.49 12.73 2.71
C ASP A 23 22.34 12.37 1.76
N GLN A 24 21.84 11.13 1.83
CA GLN A 24 20.78 10.61 0.98
C GLN A 24 19.71 9.96 1.85
N ILE A 25 18.44 10.28 1.59
CA ILE A 25 17.26 9.74 2.29
C ILE A 25 17.04 8.27 1.90
N LYS A 26 16.66 7.42 2.86
CA LYS A 26 16.28 6.02 2.66
C LYS A 26 14.86 5.79 3.13
N ILE A 27 14.05 5.26 2.23
CA ILE A 27 12.62 5.01 2.42
C ILE A 27 12.33 3.53 2.18
N VAL A 28 11.55 2.92 3.06
CA VAL A 28 11.09 1.53 2.90
C VAL A 28 9.57 1.44 2.96
N GLY A 29 8.99 0.28 2.68
CA GLY A 29 7.61 -0.03 3.07
C GLY A 29 6.68 -0.40 1.93
N SER A 30 5.48 0.17 1.93
CA SER A 30 4.36 -0.28 1.08
C SER A 30 4.70 -0.28 -0.42
N SER A 31 4.46 -1.41 -1.06
CA SER A 31 4.46 -1.62 -2.53
C SER A 31 3.46 -0.73 -3.27
N THR A 32 2.41 -0.28 -2.58
CA THR A 32 1.37 0.55 -3.18
C THR A 32 1.68 2.02 -3.10
N VAL A 33 2.29 2.44 -1.99
CA VAL A 33 2.79 3.81 -1.89
C VAL A 33 4.06 3.99 -2.71
N TYR A 34 4.79 2.91 -2.99
CA TYR A 34 6.03 2.88 -3.79
C TYR A 34 5.95 3.70 -5.09
N PRO A 35 5.01 3.45 -6.03
CA PRO A 35 4.95 4.23 -7.27
C PRO A 35 4.74 5.73 -7.04
N PHE A 36 3.97 6.13 -6.03
CA PHE A 36 3.77 7.55 -5.68
C PHE A 36 5.05 8.17 -5.09
N ALA A 37 5.67 7.47 -4.14
CA ALA A 37 6.90 7.91 -3.49
C ALA A 37 8.06 8.01 -4.49
N THR A 38 8.15 7.11 -5.48
CA THR A 38 9.15 7.17 -6.56
C THR A 38 8.99 8.44 -7.40
N VAL A 39 7.77 8.78 -7.83
CA VAL A 39 7.53 10.02 -8.60
C VAL A 39 7.90 11.26 -7.76
N VAL A 40 7.58 11.26 -6.47
CA VAL A 40 7.94 12.36 -5.55
C VAL A 40 9.46 12.44 -5.39
N ALA A 41 10.14 11.32 -5.16
CA ALA A 41 11.59 11.28 -4.98
C ALA A 41 12.35 11.75 -6.23
N GLU A 42 11.93 11.33 -7.42
CA GLU A 42 12.52 11.78 -8.68
C GLU A 42 12.33 13.29 -8.89
N ARG A 43 11.12 13.81 -8.65
CA ARG A 43 10.85 15.25 -8.74
C ARG A 43 11.68 16.02 -7.74
N PHE A 44 11.70 15.57 -6.49
CA PHE A 44 12.50 16.14 -5.41
C PHE A 44 13.99 16.18 -5.78
N GLY A 45 14.57 15.08 -6.26
CA GLY A 45 15.98 15.02 -6.66
C GLY A 45 16.32 15.96 -7.82
N LYS A 46 15.36 16.20 -8.73
CA LYS A 46 15.53 17.11 -9.88
C LYS A 46 15.44 18.59 -9.50
N THR A 47 14.67 18.95 -8.45
CA THR A 47 14.30 20.35 -8.19
C THR A 47 14.88 20.93 -6.91
N SER A 48 15.29 20.08 -5.96
CA SER A 48 15.64 20.53 -4.60
C SER A 48 17.13 20.74 -4.35
N GLY A 49 18.00 20.22 -5.22
CA GLY A 49 19.45 20.18 -5.00
C GLY A 49 19.93 19.07 -4.05
N PHE A 50 19.02 18.28 -3.47
CA PHE A 50 19.36 17.09 -2.67
C PHE A 50 19.44 15.84 -3.55
N LYS A 51 20.16 14.81 -3.08
CA LYS A 51 20.17 13.49 -3.73
C LYS A 51 18.77 12.88 -3.75
N THR A 52 18.43 12.24 -4.87
CA THR A 52 17.20 11.45 -5.00
C THR A 52 17.12 10.38 -3.89
N PRO A 53 16.04 10.34 -3.10
CA PRO A 53 15.83 9.30 -2.09
C PRO A 53 15.91 7.89 -2.67
N VAL A 54 16.51 6.96 -1.91
CA VAL A 54 16.45 5.52 -2.23
C VAL A 54 15.17 4.97 -1.63
N ILE A 55 14.39 4.25 -2.44
CA ILE A 55 13.11 3.67 -2.02
C ILE A 55 13.14 2.16 -2.26
N GLU A 56 12.81 1.39 -1.23
CA GLU A 56 12.69 -0.06 -1.31
C GLU A 56 11.27 -0.52 -0.94
N SER A 57 10.70 -1.38 -1.78
CA SER A 57 9.40 -2.01 -1.50
C SER A 57 9.60 -3.23 -0.60
N THR A 58 9.10 -3.15 0.63
CA THR A 58 9.24 -4.21 1.66
C THR A 58 7.88 -4.64 2.24
N GLY A 59 6.79 -4.08 1.71
CA GLY A 59 5.44 -4.14 2.27
C GLY A 59 5.28 -3.32 3.56
N SER A 60 4.05 -2.86 3.86
CA SER A 60 3.77 -1.96 5.00
C SER A 60 4.24 -2.52 6.34
N GLY A 61 4.01 -3.82 6.60
CA GLY A 61 4.46 -4.46 7.85
C GLY A 61 5.97 -4.70 7.93
N GLY A 62 6.61 -5.02 6.80
CA GLY A 62 8.07 -5.17 6.74
C GLY A 62 8.79 -3.84 6.89
N GLY A 63 8.28 -2.79 6.22
CA GLY A 63 8.83 -1.44 6.28
C GLY A 63 8.72 -0.85 7.68
N LEU A 64 7.55 -0.94 8.32
CA LEU A 64 7.38 -0.50 9.71
C LEU A 64 8.31 -1.26 10.67
N LYS A 65 8.58 -2.55 10.45
CA LYS A 65 9.56 -3.29 11.24
C LYS A 65 10.97 -2.72 11.06
N LEU A 66 11.43 -2.53 9.83
CA LEU A 66 12.75 -1.97 9.53
C LEU A 66 12.91 -0.54 10.05
N PHE A 67 11.88 0.29 9.86
CA PHE A 67 11.78 1.64 10.40
C PHE A 67 11.88 1.63 11.92
N CYS A 68 11.08 0.81 12.61
CA CYS A 68 11.11 0.75 14.07
C CYS A 68 12.35 0.06 14.67
N ASN A 69 13.33 -0.42 13.89
CA ASN A 69 14.50 -1.14 14.43
C ASN A 69 15.51 -0.25 15.16
N GLY A 70 15.39 1.08 15.07
CA GLY A 70 16.26 2.00 15.80
C GLY A 70 16.50 3.34 15.10
N LEU A 71 17.34 4.16 15.75
CA LEU A 71 17.91 5.40 15.22
C LEU A 71 19.34 5.16 14.69
N GLY A 72 19.89 6.13 13.97
CA GLY A 72 21.18 6.00 13.27
C GLY A 72 21.06 5.80 11.76
N THR A 73 22.16 6.01 11.05
CA THR A 73 22.24 6.08 9.57
C THR A 73 22.00 4.74 8.88
N GLN A 74 22.15 3.63 9.60
CA GLN A 74 21.88 2.27 9.15
C GLN A 74 20.39 1.94 9.04
N HIS A 75 19.51 2.71 9.71
CA HIS A 75 18.06 2.51 9.65
C HIS A 75 17.39 3.43 8.63
N PRO A 76 16.25 3.04 8.03
CA PRO A 76 15.46 3.90 7.17
C PRO A 76 14.93 5.14 7.90
N ASP A 77 14.79 6.25 7.19
CA ASP A 77 14.29 7.54 7.72
C ASP A 77 12.77 7.63 7.67
N ILE A 78 12.21 7.08 6.60
CA ILE A 78 10.78 7.14 6.28
C ILE A 78 10.29 5.72 5.99
N THR A 79 9.08 5.41 6.44
CA THR A 79 8.37 4.22 5.97
C THR A 79 7.03 4.57 5.37
N ASN A 80 6.81 4.08 4.16
CA ASN A 80 5.53 4.11 3.47
C ASN A 80 4.61 3.00 4.00
N ALA A 81 3.31 3.26 4.10
CA ALA A 81 2.33 2.28 4.56
C ALA A 81 0.98 2.45 3.86
N SER A 82 0.40 1.35 3.39
CA SER A 82 -0.95 1.31 2.79
C SER A 82 -2.04 0.96 3.82
N ARG A 83 -1.76 1.27 5.08
CA ARG A 83 -2.66 1.19 6.23
C ARG A 83 -2.02 1.97 7.36
N ARG A 84 -2.83 2.40 8.32
CA ARG A 84 -2.31 3.06 9.51
C ARG A 84 -1.40 2.13 10.32
N ILE A 85 -0.39 2.71 10.98
CA ILE A 85 0.46 2.04 11.97
C ILE A 85 -0.40 1.48 13.10
N LYS A 86 -0.05 0.30 13.61
CA LYS A 86 -0.77 -0.36 14.71
C LYS A 86 -0.11 -0.01 16.04
N MET A 87 -0.89 -0.03 17.12
CA MET A 87 -0.38 0.22 18.48
C MET A 87 0.82 -0.68 18.86
N LYS A 88 0.80 -1.95 18.44
CA LYS A 88 1.94 -2.85 18.67
C LYS A 88 3.22 -2.45 17.92
N GLU A 89 3.08 -1.77 16.78
CA GLU A 89 4.21 -1.28 15.97
C GLU A 89 4.74 0.02 16.57
N VAL A 90 3.87 0.91 17.05
CA VAL A 90 4.24 2.10 17.85
C VAL A 90 5.06 1.68 19.06
N LYS A 91 4.57 0.74 19.88
CA LYS A 91 5.31 0.21 21.03
C LYS A 91 6.66 -0.39 20.67
N ASN A 92 6.77 -1.03 19.50
CA ASN A 92 8.04 -1.57 19.02
C ASN A 92 9.02 -0.46 18.61
N CYS A 93 8.51 0.59 17.97
CA CYS A 93 9.25 1.82 17.67
C CYS A 93 9.77 2.47 18.97
N ASP A 94 8.91 2.68 19.97
CA ASP A 94 9.29 3.28 21.25
C ASP A 94 10.35 2.46 21.99
N LYS A 95 10.19 1.13 22.03
CA LYS A 95 11.17 0.22 22.65
C LYS A 95 12.57 0.37 22.06
N ASN A 96 12.67 0.73 20.80
CA ASN A 96 13.93 0.90 20.08
C ASN A 96 14.33 2.39 19.93
N GLY A 97 13.76 3.28 20.75
CA GLY A 97 14.10 4.70 20.78
C GLY A 97 13.47 5.55 19.67
N VAL A 98 12.59 4.98 18.85
CA VAL A 98 11.88 5.68 17.76
C VAL A 98 10.54 6.19 18.28
N SER A 99 10.55 7.17 19.18
CA SER A 99 9.34 7.67 19.87
C SER A 99 8.83 9.03 19.38
N ASP A 100 9.59 9.70 18.51
CA ASP A 100 9.20 10.96 17.87
C ASP A 100 9.04 10.75 16.36
N ILE A 101 7.81 10.46 15.96
CA ILE A 101 7.42 10.10 14.60
C ILE A 101 6.39 11.12 14.12
N THR A 102 6.48 11.54 12.86
CA THR A 102 5.37 12.23 12.17
C THR A 102 4.58 11.22 11.34
N GLU A 103 3.26 11.22 11.46
CA GLU A 103 2.35 10.46 10.57
C GLU A 103 1.78 11.42 9.51
N ILE A 104 1.88 11.03 8.25
CA ILE A 104 1.23 11.73 7.14
C ILE A 104 0.32 10.76 6.40
N LYS A 105 -0.96 11.10 6.29
CA LYS A 105 -1.87 10.46 5.32
C LYS A 105 -1.75 11.23 4.00
N VAL A 106 -1.54 10.53 2.89
CA VAL A 106 -1.34 11.17 1.57
C VAL A 106 -2.55 11.06 0.65
N GLY A 107 -3.48 10.16 0.96
CA GLY A 107 -4.64 9.92 0.12
C GLY A 107 -5.23 8.54 0.34
N PHE A 108 -5.96 8.09 -0.66
CA PHE A 108 -6.53 6.76 -0.73
C PHE A 108 -6.09 6.05 -1.99
N ASP A 109 -6.23 4.74 -1.93
CA ASP A 109 -6.15 3.82 -3.05
C ASP A 109 -7.47 3.05 -3.10
N GLY A 110 -8.00 2.86 -4.30
CA GLY A 110 -9.27 2.20 -4.54
C GLY A 110 -9.18 1.37 -5.82
N ILE A 111 -9.54 0.09 -5.73
CA ILE A 111 -9.52 -0.83 -6.86
C ILE A 111 -10.96 -1.08 -7.30
N ALA A 112 -11.28 -0.63 -8.50
CA ALA A 112 -12.56 -0.88 -9.12
C ALA A 112 -12.59 -2.32 -9.67
N ILE A 113 -13.73 -2.97 -9.47
CA ILE A 113 -14.15 -4.11 -10.30
C ILE A 113 -15.27 -3.56 -11.17
N ALA A 114 -15.14 -3.64 -12.49
CA ALA A 114 -16.05 -2.96 -13.40
C ALA A 114 -16.22 -3.74 -14.70
N ASN A 115 -17.30 -3.52 -15.42
CA ASN A 115 -17.51 -4.09 -16.75
C ASN A 115 -18.00 -3.03 -17.74
N SER A 116 -18.13 -3.41 -19.01
CA SER A 116 -18.73 -2.52 -20.02
C SER A 116 -20.08 -1.97 -19.56
N LYS A 117 -20.37 -0.73 -19.92
CA LYS A 117 -21.66 -0.10 -19.63
C LYS A 117 -22.84 -0.86 -20.23
N SER A 118 -22.65 -1.50 -21.39
CA SER A 118 -23.63 -2.37 -22.05
C SER A 118 -23.69 -3.80 -21.49
N GLY A 119 -22.78 -4.17 -20.59
CA GLY A 119 -22.72 -5.49 -19.99
C GLY A 119 -23.75 -5.71 -18.88
N PRO A 120 -23.80 -6.92 -18.29
CA PRO A 120 -24.70 -7.21 -17.16
C PRO A 120 -24.30 -6.43 -15.90
N THR A 121 -25.19 -6.37 -14.91
CA THR A 121 -24.85 -5.81 -13.59
C THR A 121 -24.29 -6.92 -12.71
N PHE A 122 -23.24 -6.60 -11.95
CA PHE A 122 -22.65 -7.51 -10.97
C PHE A 122 -22.77 -6.92 -9.56
N ASP A 123 -23.32 -7.72 -8.65
CA ASP A 123 -23.32 -7.45 -7.21
C ASP A 123 -22.55 -8.58 -6.53
N LEU A 124 -21.27 -8.32 -6.30
CA LEU A 124 -20.29 -9.32 -5.86
C LEU A 124 -20.09 -9.21 -4.35
N THR A 125 -19.80 -10.33 -3.70
CA THR A 125 -19.13 -10.31 -2.41
C THR A 125 -17.63 -10.54 -2.57
N LEU A 126 -16.84 -10.17 -1.57
CA LEU A 126 -15.40 -10.53 -1.56
C LEU A 126 -15.18 -12.04 -1.65
N LYS A 127 -16.10 -12.83 -1.11
CA LYS A 127 -16.08 -14.30 -1.22
C LYS A 127 -16.30 -14.76 -2.65
N ASP A 128 -17.22 -14.13 -3.38
CA ASP A 128 -17.46 -14.44 -4.79
C ASP A 128 -16.21 -14.16 -5.62
N VAL A 129 -15.58 -13.00 -5.41
CA VAL A 129 -14.34 -12.63 -6.10
C VAL A 129 -13.22 -13.63 -5.79
N TYR A 130 -13.06 -14.04 -4.53
CA TYR A 130 -12.07 -15.05 -4.14
C TYR A 130 -12.36 -16.42 -4.77
N LEU A 131 -13.60 -16.91 -4.70
CA LEU A 131 -13.97 -18.21 -5.27
C LEU A 131 -13.87 -18.22 -6.79
N ALA A 132 -14.12 -17.11 -7.47
CA ALA A 132 -13.96 -17.02 -8.92
C ALA A 132 -12.48 -17.05 -9.35
N LEU A 133 -11.60 -16.38 -8.62
CA LEU A 133 -10.25 -16.04 -9.10
C LEU A 133 -9.09 -16.70 -8.36
N ALA A 134 -9.28 -17.24 -7.16
CA ALA A 134 -8.20 -17.91 -6.44
C ALA A 134 -7.67 -19.11 -7.24
N LYS A 135 -6.36 -19.38 -7.16
CA LYS A 135 -5.75 -20.58 -7.76
C LYS A 135 -6.37 -21.85 -7.21
N ASP A 136 -6.45 -21.91 -5.88
CA ASP A 136 -7.06 -23.00 -5.13
C ASP A 136 -8.17 -22.45 -4.23
N VAL A 137 -9.27 -23.18 -4.15
CA VAL A 137 -10.45 -22.84 -3.34
C VAL A 137 -10.69 -23.90 -2.27
N PRO A 138 -11.39 -23.57 -1.17
CA PRO A 138 -11.79 -24.53 -0.15
C PRO A 138 -12.45 -25.79 -0.73
N SER A 139 -11.98 -26.97 -0.32
CA SER A 139 -12.63 -28.26 -0.62
C SER A 139 -13.64 -28.67 0.45
N ASP A 140 -13.55 -28.07 1.64
CA ASP A 140 -14.45 -28.24 2.78
C ASP A 140 -15.14 -26.92 3.18
N LYS A 141 -16.17 -26.99 4.03
CA LYS A 141 -16.97 -25.83 4.44
C LYS A 141 -16.14 -24.81 5.24
N GLU A 142 -15.24 -25.30 6.08
CA GLU A 142 -14.39 -24.48 6.93
C GLU A 142 -13.20 -23.90 6.16
N GLY A 143 -12.81 -24.53 5.05
CA GLY A 143 -11.63 -24.21 4.27
C GLY A 143 -10.36 -24.56 5.01
N LYS A 144 -10.26 -25.78 5.55
CA LYS A 144 -9.01 -26.37 6.07
C LYS A 144 -8.17 -26.98 4.95
N GLU A 145 -8.83 -27.56 3.96
CA GLU A 145 -8.22 -28.10 2.75
C GLU A 145 -8.57 -27.23 1.53
N VAL A 146 -7.75 -27.33 0.48
CA VAL A 146 -7.99 -26.64 -0.79
C VAL A 146 -7.89 -27.62 -1.95
N LYS A 147 -8.53 -27.27 -3.05
CA LYS A 147 -8.43 -27.94 -4.35
C LYS A 147 -8.27 -26.92 -5.47
N PRO A 148 -7.76 -27.31 -6.65
CA PRO A 148 -7.75 -26.44 -7.82
C PRO A 148 -9.13 -25.86 -8.10
N ASN A 149 -9.17 -24.58 -8.49
CA ASN A 149 -10.43 -23.87 -8.68
C ASN A 149 -11.28 -24.46 -9.83
N PRO A 150 -12.44 -25.07 -9.54
CA PRO A 150 -13.25 -25.74 -10.55
C PRO A 150 -14.19 -24.79 -11.30
N TYR A 151 -14.46 -23.60 -10.76
CA TYR A 151 -15.50 -22.71 -11.27
C TYR A 151 -15.12 -22.14 -12.63
N LYS A 152 -16.04 -22.20 -13.59
CA LYS A 152 -15.88 -21.63 -14.93
C LYS A 152 -16.94 -20.57 -15.24
N MET A 153 -18.07 -20.58 -14.52
CA MET A 153 -19.17 -19.64 -14.69
C MET A 153 -19.47 -18.88 -13.38
N TRP A 154 -19.91 -17.62 -13.51
CA TRP A 154 -20.23 -16.79 -12.34
C TRP A 154 -21.37 -17.35 -11.49
N ASN A 155 -22.39 -17.95 -12.12
CA ASN A 155 -23.52 -18.56 -11.42
C ASN A 155 -23.16 -19.89 -10.70
N GLU A 156 -22.03 -20.53 -11.02
CA GLU A 156 -21.51 -21.67 -10.24
C GLU A 156 -20.88 -21.20 -8.92
N VAL A 157 -20.31 -19.99 -8.91
CA VAL A 157 -19.76 -19.37 -7.70
C VAL A 157 -20.89 -18.90 -6.79
N ASN A 158 -21.87 -18.20 -7.37
CA ASN A 158 -23.04 -17.70 -6.65
C ASN A 158 -24.24 -17.66 -7.62
N PRO A 159 -25.31 -18.43 -7.37
CA PRO A 159 -26.47 -18.54 -8.27
C PRO A 159 -27.20 -17.23 -8.60
N LYS A 160 -26.96 -16.15 -7.82
CA LYS A 160 -27.51 -14.81 -8.08
C LYS A 160 -26.73 -14.04 -9.15
N LEU A 161 -25.52 -14.48 -9.48
CA LEU A 161 -24.69 -13.84 -10.49
C LEU A 161 -25.09 -14.30 -11.90
N PRO A 162 -24.76 -13.52 -12.95
CA PRO A 162 -25.09 -13.85 -14.33
C PRO A 162 -24.57 -15.25 -14.75
N ALA A 163 -25.33 -15.96 -15.58
CA ALA A 163 -24.87 -17.20 -16.22
C ALA A 163 -23.88 -16.90 -17.37
N LYS A 164 -22.69 -16.40 -17.01
CA LYS A 164 -21.62 -16.00 -17.93
C LYS A 164 -20.30 -16.67 -17.54
N PRO A 165 -19.41 -16.94 -18.52
CA PRO A 165 -18.05 -17.36 -18.23
C PRO A 165 -17.34 -16.38 -17.30
N ILE A 166 -16.50 -16.91 -16.41
CA ILE A 166 -15.62 -16.08 -15.59
C ILE A 166 -14.47 -15.63 -16.48
N VAL A 167 -14.51 -14.35 -16.85
CA VAL A 167 -13.42 -13.66 -17.53
C VAL A 167 -13.17 -12.35 -16.77
N VAL A 168 -11.99 -12.25 -16.16
CA VAL A 168 -11.54 -11.06 -15.45
C VAL A 168 -10.24 -10.57 -16.05
N ILE A 169 -10.28 -9.38 -16.61
CA ILE A 169 -9.12 -8.73 -17.22
C ILE A 169 -8.46 -7.83 -16.18
N GLY A 170 -7.15 -7.90 -16.03
CA GLY A 170 -6.49 -7.03 -15.06
C GLY A 170 -4.98 -6.94 -15.20
N PRO A 171 -4.33 -6.19 -14.30
CA PRO A 171 -2.92 -5.93 -14.37
C PRO A 171 -2.07 -7.16 -14.02
N PRO A 172 -0.81 -7.23 -14.50
CA PRO A 172 0.09 -8.34 -14.26
C PRO A 172 0.59 -8.40 -12.80
N PRO A 173 1.21 -9.52 -12.36
CA PRO A 173 1.77 -9.69 -11.02
C PRO A 173 2.76 -8.60 -10.56
N THR A 174 3.39 -7.89 -11.49
CA THR A 174 4.34 -6.80 -11.24
C THR A 174 3.66 -5.48 -10.85
N SER A 175 2.35 -5.35 -11.05
CA SER A 175 1.61 -4.11 -10.84
C SER A 175 1.23 -3.87 -9.38
N GLY A 176 1.30 -2.61 -8.94
CA GLY A 176 0.80 -2.18 -7.62
C GLY A 176 -0.72 -2.36 -7.46
N THR A 177 -1.47 -2.17 -8.54
CA THR A 177 -2.93 -2.41 -8.60
C THR A 177 -3.25 -3.89 -8.38
N ARG A 178 -2.44 -4.79 -8.96
CA ARG A 178 -2.54 -6.24 -8.76
C ARG A 178 -2.28 -6.64 -7.31
N ASP A 179 -1.22 -6.13 -6.69
CA ASP A 179 -0.92 -6.41 -5.28
C ASP A 179 -2.04 -5.87 -4.36
N ALA A 180 -2.56 -4.68 -4.65
CA ALA A 180 -3.71 -4.10 -3.96
C ALA A 180 -4.94 -5.01 -4.04
N PHE A 181 -5.29 -5.48 -5.24
CA PHE A 181 -6.42 -6.37 -5.48
C PHE A 181 -6.26 -7.70 -4.71
N ASN A 182 -5.07 -8.29 -4.77
CA ASN A 182 -4.80 -9.55 -4.06
C ASN A 182 -4.93 -9.40 -2.54
N GLU A 183 -4.49 -8.27 -1.96
CA GLU A 183 -4.61 -8.01 -0.53
C GLU A 183 -6.02 -7.61 -0.09
N LEU A 184 -6.68 -6.74 -0.86
CA LEU A 184 -7.94 -6.11 -0.47
C LEU A 184 -9.16 -6.90 -0.89
N ALA A 185 -9.10 -7.63 -2.01
CA ALA A 185 -10.21 -8.46 -2.46
C ALA A 185 -9.97 -9.94 -2.15
N ILE A 186 -8.96 -10.54 -2.78
CA ILE A 186 -8.73 -11.99 -2.75
C ILE A 186 -8.42 -12.50 -1.34
N GLU A 187 -7.45 -11.88 -0.65
CA GLU A 187 -7.10 -12.29 0.72
C GLU A 187 -8.27 -12.07 1.69
N LYS A 188 -9.04 -10.99 1.53
CA LYS A 188 -10.20 -10.73 2.39
C LYS A 188 -11.33 -11.72 2.14
N GLY A 189 -11.59 -12.12 0.89
CA GLY A 189 -12.51 -13.21 0.57
C GLY A 189 -12.05 -14.54 1.16
N CYS A 190 -10.74 -14.86 1.03
CA CYS A 190 -10.15 -16.06 1.63
C CYS A 190 -10.33 -16.12 3.15
N LYS A 191 -10.23 -14.97 3.85
CA LYS A 191 -10.40 -14.88 5.31
C LYS A 191 -11.82 -15.17 5.80
N GLN A 192 -12.81 -15.20 4.92
CA GLN A 192 -14.18 -15.54 5.31
C GLN A 192 -14.33 -17.02 5.69
N PHE A 193 -13.36 -17.87 5.31
CA PHE A 193 -13.29 -19.27 5.72
C PHE A 193 -12.49 -19.42 7.02
N SER A 194 -13.05 -20.11 8.01
CA SER A 194 -12.49 -20.21 9.36
C SER A 194 -11.13 -20.94 9.38
N GLY A 195 -10.99 -22.00 8.59
CA GLY A 195 -9.73 -22.74 8.40
C GLY A 195 -8.64 -21.89 7.77
N ARG A 196 -8.97 -21.09 6.74
CA ARG A 196 -8.02 -20.13 6.14
C ARG A 196 -7.59 -19.07 7.14
N LYS A 197 -8.51 -18.57 7.97
CA LYS A 197 -8.20 -17.61 9.04
C LYS A 197 -7.29 -18.22 10.12
N ALA A 198 -7.45 -19.49 10.45
CA ALA A 198 -6.57 -20.22 11.37
C ALA A 198 -5.16 -20.39 10.79
N LEU A 199 -5.05 -20.78 9.51
CA LEU A 199 -3.78 -20.94 8.81
C LEU A 199 -2.90 -19.68 8.87
N LYS A 200 -3.50 -18.49 8.84
CA LYS A 200 -2.75 -17.22 9.00
C LYS A 200 -1.94 -17.13 10.29
N LYS A 201 -2.40 -17.77 11.36
CA LYS A 201 -1.72 -17.79 12.67
C LYS A 201 -0.63 -18.86 12.70
N GLU A 202 -0.90 -20.01 12.10
CA GLU A 202 -0.03 -21.20 12.07
C GLU A 202 1.13 -21.01 11.10
N ASP A 203 0.84 -20.68 9.83
CA ASP A 203 1.83 -20.45 8.79
C ASP A 203 1.47 -19.23 7.94
N LYS A 204 2.08 -18.10 8.25
CA LYS A 204 1.89 -16.83 7.51
C LYS A 204 2.40 -16.89 6.08
N LYS A 205 3.43 -17.70 5.78
CA LYS A 205 4.00 -17.79 4.43
C LYS A 205 3.05 -18.59 3.55
N LEU A 206 2.63 -19.77 4.01
CA LEU A 206 1.66 -20.61 3.31
C LEU A 206 0.30 -19.91 3.17
N TYR A 207 -0.16 -19.24 4.22
CA TYR A 207 -1.37 -18.42 4.15
C TYR A 207 -1.28 -17.36 3.05
N LYS A 208 -0.17 -16.64 2.94
CA LYS A 208 0.00 -15.62 1.91
C LYS A 208 0.07 -16.23 0.52
N SER A 209 0.80 -17.33 0.32
CA SER A 209 0.89 -17.96 -0.99
C SER A 209 -0.45 -18.52 -1.44
N GLN A 210 -1.25 -19.11 -0.55
CA GLN A 210 -2.56 -19.67 -0.91
C GLN A 210 -3.66 -18.61 -1.02
N CYS A 211 -3.81 -17.72 -0.03
CA CYS A 211 -4.90 -16.73 -0.01
C CYS A 211 -4.66 -15.50 -0.91
N ARG A 212 -3.52 -15.40 -1.59
CA ARG A 212 -3.26 -14.34 -2.57
C ARG A 212 -2.96 -14.86 -3.97
N ALA A 213 -2.85 -16.17 -4.16
CA ALA A 213 -2.63 -16.75 -5.49
C ALA A 213 -3.91 -16.66 -6.30
N ILE A 214 -3.79 -16.09 -7.49
CA ILE A 214 -4.84 -16.12 -8.50
C ILE A 214 -4.53 -17.20 -9.52
N ARG A 215 -5.58 -17.80 -10.05
CA ARG A 215 -5.53 -18.84 -11.07
C ARG A 215 -4.95 -18.33 -12.39
N GLU A 216 -4.22 -19.21 -13.07
CA GLU A 216 -3.54 -18.94 -14.34
C GLU A 216 -4.10 -19.82 -15.48
N ASP A 217 -5.24 -20.50 -15.24
CA ASP A 217 -5.87 -21.44 -16.16
C ASP A 217 -6.92 -20.80 -17.10
N GLY A 218 -6.81 -19.48 -17.34
CA GLY A 218 -7.63 -18.74 -18.31
C GLY A 218 -8.57 -17.66 -17.75
N PRO A 219 -9.34 -17.89 -16.66
CA PRO A 219 -10.33 -16.91 -16.17
C PRO A 219 -9.78 -15.55 -15.73
N TYR A 220 -8.48 -15.45 -15.40
CA TYR A 220 -7.81 -14.16 -15.22
C TYR A 220 -6.90 -13.89 -16.41
N VAL A 221 -7.16 -12.79 -17.12
CA VAL A 221 -6.43 -12.39 -18.34
C VAL A 221 -5.62 -11.13 -18.06
N GLU A 222 -4.30 -11.22 -18.19
CA GLU A 222 -3.43 -10.08 -17.96
C GLU A 222 -3.47 -9.08 -19.13
N ALA A 223 -3.52 -7.78 -18.82
CA ALA A 223 -3.65 -6.69 -19.80
C ALA A 223 -2.42 -5.76 -19.89
N GLY A 224 -1.32 -6.11 -19.21
CA GLY A 224 -0.13 -5.25 -19.11
C GLY A 224 -0.29 -4.15 -18.05
N GLU A 225 0.74 -3.30 -17.91
CA GLU A 225 0.82 -2.26 -16.85
C GLU A 225 -0.05 -1.03 -17.12
N ASN A 226 -0.65 -0.90 -18.30
CA ASN A 226 -1.50 0.24 -18.66
C ASN A 226 -2.97 -0.11 -18.46
N ASP A 227 -3.56 0.40 -17.38
CA ASP A 227 -4.97 0.14 -17.03
C ASP A 227 -5.96 0.61 -18.11
N ASN A 228 -5.60 1.56 -18.99
CA ASN A 228 -6.46 1.93 -20.13
C ASN A 228 -6.71 0.77 -21.10
N LEU A 229 -5.76 -0.15 -21.24
CA LEU A 229 -5.92 -1.35 -22.07
C LEU A 229 -7.01 -2.27 -21.51
N ILE A 230 -7.25 -2.24 -20.19
CA ILE A 230 -8.34 -2.99 -19.57
C ILE A 230 -9.68 -2.37 -19.99
N ILE A 231 -9.80 -1.04 -19.96
CA ILE A 231 -11.02 -0.33 -20.40
C ILE A 231 -11.36 -0.68 -21.85
N GLU A 232 -10.39 -0.62 -22.76
CA GLU A 232 -10.58 -0.95 -24.18
C GLU A 232 -11.07 -2.40 -24.37
N LYS A 233 -10.45 -3.35 -23.65
CA LYS A 233 -10.86 -4.76 -23.70
C LYS A 233 -12.25 -4.98 -23.13
N LEU A 234 -12.66 -4.26 -22.07
CA LEU A 234 -14.01 -4.34 -21.54
C LEU A 234 -15.06 -3.85 -22.53
N VAL A 235 -14.77 -2.77 -23.27
CA VAL A 235 -15.69 -2.29 -24.31
C VAL A 235 -15.87 -3.35 -25.40
N ALA A 236 -14.79 -4.05 -25.78
CA ALA A 236 -14.82 -5.13 -26.77
C ALA A 236 -15.49 -6.42 -26.26
N ASP A 237 -15.42 -6.72 -24.96
CA ASP A 237 -16.07 -7.86 -24.31
C ASP A 237 -16.99 -7.42 -23.15
N PRO A 238 -18.27 -7.09 -23.45
CA PRO A 238 -19.23 -6.71 -22.42
C PRO A 238 -19.54 -7.79 -21.37
N GLY A 239 -19.12 -9.04 -21.59
CA GLY A 239 -19.29 -10.15 -20.65
C GLY A 239 -18.19 -10.24 -19.58
N ALA A 240 -17.03 -9.62 -19.82
CA ALA A 240 -15.90 -9.65 -18.90
C ALA A 240 -16.04 -8.61 -17.77
N LEU A 241 -15.39 -8.89 -16.65
CA LEU A 241 -15.08 -7.91 -15.61
C LEU A 241 -13.62 -7.46 -15.75
N GLY A 242 -13.31 -6.28 -15.24
CA GLY A 242 -11.99 -5.68 -15.25
C GLY A 242 -11.61 -5.22 -13.84
N VAL A 243 -10.32 -5.27 -13.53
CA VAL A 243 -9.75 -4.84 -12.25
C VAL A 243 -8.72 -3.75 -12.50
N PHE A 244 -8.96 -2.53 -12.02
CA PHE A 244 -8.07 -1.39 -12.24
C PHE A 244 -8.24 -0.31 -11.16
N GLY A 245 -7.36 0.69 -11.13
CA GLY A 245 -7.48 1.81 -10.18
C GLY A 245 -8.76 2.63 -10.41
N TYR A 246 -9.41 3.08 -9.32
CA TYR A 246 -10.66 3.85 -9.36
C TYR A 246 -10.61 5.09 -10.26
N SER A 247 -9.46 5.75 -10.38
CA SER A 247 -9.32 6.92 -11.27
C SER A 247 -9.67 6.59 -12.72
N PHE A 248 -9.36 5.39 -13.20
CA PHE A 248 -9.71 4.95 -14.56
C PHE A 248 -11.21 4.68 -14.71
N LEU A 249 -11.88 4.21 -13.65
CA LEU A 249 -13.34 4.12 -13.63
C LEU A 249 -13.95 5.51 -13.77
N ASP A 250 -13.49 6.45 -12.93
CA ASP A 250 -14.02 7.81 -12.87
C ASP A 250 -13.87 8.55 -14.21
N GLN A 251 -12.72 8.39 -14.86
CA GLN A 251 -12.41 8.98 -16.17
C GLN A 251 -13.16 8.33 -17.35
N ASN A 252 -13.74 7.13 -17.19
CA ASN A 252 -14.35 6.36 -18.27
C ASN A 252 -15.80 5.92 -17.95
N LYS A 253 -16.53 6.69 -17.13
CA LYS A 253 -17.95 6.43 -16.77
C LYS A 253 -18.92 6.43 -17.98
N ASP A 254 -18.49 6.96 -19.12
CA ASP A 254 -19.19 6.88 -20.39
C ASP A 254 -19.11 5.47 -21.00
N LYS A 255 -18.02 4.72 -20.76
CA LYS A 255 -17.72 3.41 -21.36
C LYS A 255 -17.92 2.22 -20.43
N VAL A 256 -17.60 2.37 -19.15
CA VAL A 256 -17.64 1.28 -18.16
C VAL A 256 -18.52 1.66 -16.97
N LYS A 257 -18.98 0.64 -16.25
CA LYS A 257 -19.73 0.77 -14.99
C LYS A 257 -19.14 -0.15 -13.93
N ALA A 258 -19.21 0.27 -12.67
CA ALA A 258 -18.70 -0.52 -11.56
C ALA A 258 -19.63 -1.69 -11.20
N ALA A 259 -19.03 -2.78 -10.72
CA ALA A 259 -19.69 -3.77 -9.91
C ALA A 259 -19.77 -3.28 -8.46
N ASN A 260 -20.85 -3.66 -7.77
CA ASN A 260 -20.89 -3.51 -6.32
C ASN A 260 -20.04 -4.59 -5.68
N VAL A 261 -19.37 -4.25 -4.57
CA VAL A 261 -18.62 -5.22 -3.76
C VAL A 261 -19.09 -5.13 -2.31
N ASP A 262 -19.57 -6.25 -1.78
CA ASP A 262 -20.28 -6.35 -0.50
C ASP A 262 -21.42 -5.29 -0.39
N GLY A 263 -22.15 -5.07 -1.49
CA GLY A 263 -23.26 -4.11 -1.57
C GLY A 263 -22.85 -2.64 -1.67
N VAL A 264 -21.56 -2.33 -1.86
CA VAL A 264 -21.05 -0.95 -1.95
C VAL A 264 -20.41 -0.69 -3.32
N SER A 265 -20.82 0.38 -4.00
CA SER A 265 -20.17 0.87 -5.22
C SER A 265 -18.85 1.58 -4.91
N PRO A 266 -17.80 1.47 -5.75
CA PRO A 266 -16.56 2.22 -5.62
C PRO A 266 -16.78 3.71 -5.97
N GLU A 267 -17.43 4.46 -5.09
CA GLU A 267 -17.54 5.93 -5.20
C GLU A 267 -16.46 6.62 -4.36
N PHE A 268 -16.10 7.85 -4.72
CA PHE A 268 -15.10 8.65 -3.98
C PHE A 268 -15.41 8.73 -2.48
N GLU A 269 -16.67 8.97 -2.11
CA GLU A 269 -17.11 9.06 -0.72
C GLU A 269 -17.01 7.71 0.00
N ALA A 270 -17.36 6.61 -0.67
CA ALA A 270 -17.26 5.26 -0.12
C ALA A 270 -15.80 4.83 0.08
N ILE A 271 -14.91 5.22 -0.83
CA ILE A 271 -13.46 4.96 -0.75
C ILE A 271 -12.83 5.80 0.36
N SER A 272 -13.08 7.11 0.38
CA SER A 272 -12.49 8.03 1.35
C SER A 272 -12.97 7.78 2.78
N SER A 273 -14.21 7.32 2.96
CA SER A 273 -14.73 6.87 4.26
C SER A 273 -14.31 5.45 4.65
N GLY A 274 -13.70 4.69 3.73
CA GLY A 274 -13.31 3.29 3.94
C GLY A 274 -14.48 2.30 3.93
N LYS A 275 -15.68 2.72 3.51
CA LYS A 275 -16.86 1.86 3.36
C LYS A 275 -16.73 0.90 2.18
N TYR A 276 -16.09 1.32 1.08
CA TYR A 276 -15.86 0.45 -0.06
C TYR A 276 -14.75 -0.57 0.28
N PRO A 277 -15.01 -1.89 0.22
CA PRO A 277 -14.13 -2.90 0.79
C PRO A 277 -12.78 -3.07 0.08
N VAL A 278 -12.69 -2.68 -1.19
CA VAL A 278 -11.48 -2.76 -2.01
C VAL A 278 -10.77 -1.41 -2.07
N SER A 279 -10.71 -0.73 -0.92
CA SER A 279 -9.98 0.51 -0.74
C SER A 279 -9.10 0.49 0.50
N ARG A 280 -8.20 1.48 0.59
CA ARG A 280 -7.38 1.73 1.77
C ARG A 280 -6.83 3.15 1.82
N SER A 281 -6.49 3.60 3.01
CA SER A 281 -5.73 4.84 3.21
C SER A 281 -4.24 4.62 3.03
N LEU A 282 -3.57 5.61 2.46
CA LEU A 282 -2.13 5.62 2.22
C LEU A 282 -1.45 6.60 3.16
N PHE A 283 -0.32 6.18 3.72
CA PHE A 283 0.45 6.92 4.70
C PHE A 283 1.94 6.85 4.42
N PHE A 284 2.69 7.78 4.99
CA PHE A 284 4.08 7.58 5.32
C PHE A 284 4.37 8.10 6.73
N TYR A 285 5.45 7.59 7.33
CA TYR A 285 5.90 7.93 8.67
C TYR A 285 7.34 8.40 8.62
N VAL A 286 7.66 9.47 9.34
CA VAL A 286 9.00 10.09 9.35
C VAL A 286 9.58 10.00 10.75
N LYS A 287 10.85 9.61 10.89
CA LYS A 287 11.57 9.78 12.16
C LYS A 287 12.01 11.22 12.31
N ASN A 288 11.43 11.93 13.27
CA ASN A 288 11.77 13.33 13.51
C ASN A 288 13.24 13.49 13.94
N ALA A 289 13.76 12.53 14.70
CA ALA A 289 15.18 12.48 15.08
C ALA A 289 16.13 12.39 13.86
N HIS A 290 15.74 11.68 12.79
CA HIS A 290 16.54 11.65 11.55
C HIS A 290 16.43 12.95 10.77
N ALA A 291 15.27 13.62 10.78
CA ALA A 291 15.08 14.90 10.12
C ALA A 291 15.92 16.06 10.70
N ALA A 292 16.53 15.86 11.88
CA ALA A 292 17.46 16.81 12.48
C ALA A 292 18.90 16.68 11.94
N VAL A 293 19.27 15.52 11.38
CA VAL A 293 20.67 15.23 10.99
C VAL A 293 20.83 14.79 9.52
N ILE A 294 19.80 14.20 8.92
CA ILE A 294 19.81 13.80 7.50
C ILE A 294 19.23 14.96 6.67
N PRO A 295 20.03 15.55 5.76
CA PRO A 295 19.59 16.68 4.96
C PRO A 295 18.44 16.29 4.00
N GLY A 296 17.57 17.25 3.72
CA GLY A 296 16.50 17.10 2.73
C GLY A 296 15.20 16.46 3.21
N ILE A 297 15.14 15.82 4.39
CA ILE A 297 13.92 15.14 4.87
C ILE A 297 12.73 16.10 4.95
N LYS A 298 12.90 17.28 5.56
CA LYS A 298 11.82 18.28 5.67
C LYS A 298 11.34 18.74 4.29
N GLN A 299 12.24 18.88 3.33
CA GLN A 299 11.95 19.30 1.97
C GLN A 299 11.24 18.20 1.19
N TYR A 300 11.65 16.94 1.34
CA TYR A 300 10.96 15.79 0.75
C TYR A 300 9.53 15.66 1.29
N VAL A 301 9.34 15.80 2.60
CA VAL A 301 8.01 15.79 3.23
C VAL A 301 7.14 16.92 2.67
N ARG A 302 7.69 18.13 2.51
CA ARG A 302 6.98 19.27 1.92
C ARG A 302 6.60 19.05 0.46
N GLU A 303 7.47 18.43 -0.35
CA GLU A 303 7.14 18.07 -1.74
C GLU A 303 5.98 17.08 -1.76
N PHE A 304 6.06 16.01 -0.98
CA PHE A 304 5.04 14.97 -0.96
C PHE A 304 3.68 15.50 -0.44
N THR A 305 3.68 16.38 0.57
CA THR A 305 2.42 16.94 1.10
C THR A 305 1.90 18.15 0.33
N SER A 306 2.62 18.62 -0.69
CA SER A 306 2.22 19.79 -1.46
C SER A 306 0.90 19.57 -2.22
N SER A 307 0.13 20.64 -2.44
CA SER A 307 -1.04 20.61 -3.32
C SER A 307 -0.69 20.16 -4.74
N LYS A 308 0.52 20.46 -5.22
CA LYS A 308 1.03 20.03 -6.53
C LYS A 308 1.20 18.51 -6.61
N ALA A 309 1.48 17.84 -5.49
CA ALA A 309 1.64 16.39 -5.43
C ALA A 309 0.31 15.67 -5.16
N ILE A 310 -0.33 15.96 -4.03
CA ILE A 310 -1.48 15.22 -3.48
C ILE A 310 -2.81 15.99 -3.52
N GLY A 311 -2.84 17.19 -4.10
CA GLY A 311 -4.07 17.96 -4.30
C GLY A 311 -4.98 17.35 -5.38
N SER A 312 -6.17 17.91 -5.54
CA SER A 312 -7.17 17.44 -6.51
C SER A 312 -6.69 17.46 -7.97
N ASP A 313 -5.79 18.38 -8.29
CA ASP A 313 -5.13 18.49 -9.60
C ASP A 313 -3.64 18.09 -9.53
N GLY A 314 -3.26 17.35 -8.49
CA GLY A 314 -1.89 16.96 -8.21
C GLY A 314 -1.35 15.96 -9.23
N TYR A 315 -0.03 15.96 -9.45
CA TYR A 315 0.58 15.06 -10.44
C TYR A 315 0.44 13.57 -10.07
N LEU A 316 0.15 13.24 -8.80
CA LEU A 316 -0.06 11.86 -8.36
C LEU A 316 -1.43 11.29 -8.72
N ILE A 317 -2.41 12.12 -9.09
CA ILE A 317 -3.72 11.67 -9.59
C ILE A 317 -3.55 10.77 -10.83
N SER A 318 -2.63 11.15 -11.73
CA SER A 318 -2.29 10.36 -12.92
C SER A 318 -1.69 8.98 -12.61
N LYS A 319 -1.23 8.76 -11.38
CA LYS A 319 -0.72 7.48 -10.89
C LYS A 319 -1.78 6.69 -10.10
N GLY A 320 -3.01 7.17 -10.04
CA GLY A 320 -4.12 6.52 -9.35
C GLY A 320 -4.31 6.96 -7.89
N LEU A 321 -3.63 8.02 -7.43
CA LEU A 321 -3.87 8.56 -6.10
C LEU A 321 -5.27 9.16 -6.03
N ILE A 322 -6.05 8.78 -5.03
CA ILE A 322 -7.32 9.43 -4.72
C ILE A 322 -7.05 10.50 -3.64
N PRO A 323 -7.33 11.77 -3.92
CA PRO A 323 -6.92 12.87 -3.05
C PRO A 323 -7.69 12.85 -1.73
N LEU A 324 -7.07 13.41 -0.69
CA LEU A 324 -7.76 13.68 0.57
C LEU A 324 -8.77 14.83 0.38
N PRO A 325 -9.86 14.85 1.18
CA PRO A 325 -10.66 16.06 1.33
C PRO A 325 -9.77 17.25 1.69
N GLN A 326 -10.08 18.44 1.16
CA GLN A 326 -9.22 19.62 1.28
C GLN A 326 -8.79 19.93 2.72
N SER A 327 -9.72 19.88 3.68
CA SER A 327 -9.42 20.15 5.09
C SER A 327 -8.47 19.12 5.71
N GLU A 328 -8.60 17.84 5.37
CA GLU A 328 -7.68 16.79 5.83
C GLU A 328 -6.30 16.96 5.16
N ARG A 329 -6.25 17.29 3.87
CA ARG A 329 -5.01 17.58 3.14
C ARG A 329 -4.26 18.74 3.78
N GLU A 330 -4.93 19.86 4.02
CA GLU A 330 -4.32 21.07 4.62
C GLU A 330 -3.76 20.79 6.02
N LYS A 331 -4.45 19.96 6.80
CA LYS A 331 -3.93 19.48 8.09
C LYS A 331 -2.60 18.74 7.90
N PHE A 332 -2.53 17.74 7.01
CA PHE A 332 -1.30 16.97 6.80
C PHE A 332 -0.19 17.77 6.11
N GLU A 333 -0.53 18.76 5.29
CA GLU A 333 0.42 19.73 4.76
C GLU A 333 1.05 20.56 5.89
N LYS A 334 0.24 21.07 6.83
CA LYS A 334 0.72 21.80 8.02
C LYS A 334 1.57 20.90 8.91
N ASP A 335 1.09 19.70 9.22
CA ASP A 335 1.80 18.73 10.06
C ASP A 335 3.15 18.35 9.44
N GLY A 336 3.20 18.13 8.13
CA GLY A 336 4.44 17.83 7.41
C GLY A 336 5.44 18.99 7.41
N LYS A 337 4.98 20.25 7.35
CA LYS A 337 5.85 21.44 7.39
C LYS A 337 6.62 21.56 8.70
N ILE A 338 6.01 21.17 9.81
CA ILE A 338 6.58 21.25 11.16
C ILE A 338 7.06 19.91 11.71
N LEU A 339 6.85 18.81 10.97
CA LEU A 339 7.04 17.44 11.45
C LEU A 339 6.30 17.20 12.78
N ALA A 340 5.00 17.46 12.76
CA ALA A 340 4.15 17.35 13.95
C ALA A 340 4.21 15.93 14.52
N LYS A 341 4.52 15.83 15.81
CA LYS A 341 4.58 14.55 16.51
C LYS A 341 3.22 13.85 16.44
N PHE A 342 3.25 12.59 16.02
CA PHE A 342 2.11 11.70 15.97
C PHE A 342 1.54 11.44 17.37
N ASP A 343 0.25 11.71 17.54
CA ASP A 343 -0.47 11.38 18.76
C ASP A 343 -0.96 9.94 18.73
N GLU A 344 -0.27 9.02 19.40
CA GLU A 344 -0.64 7.61 19.45
C GLU A 344 -2.02 7.34 20.11
N LYS A 345 -2.57 8.29 20.87
CA LYS A 345 -3.89 8.13 21.53
C LYS A 345 -5.01 7.96 20.51
N ILE A 346 -4.84 8.49 19.29
CA ILE A 346 -5.84 8.37 18.22
C ILE A 346 -5.98 6.94 17.69
N LEU A 347 -5.09 6.01 18.07
CA LEU A 347 -5.18 4.58 17.75
C LEU A 347 -5.96 3.77 18.81
N LYS A 348 -6.36 4.38 19.93
CA LYS A 348 -7.09 3.71 21.02
C LYS A 348 -8.61 3.77 20.85
N LYS A 349 -9.09 4.36 19.74
CA LYS A 349 -10.47 4.27 19.26
C LYS A 349 -10.58 3.12 18.28
#